data_AF-A0A1B3Z5P7-F1
#
_entry.id   AF-A0A1B3Z5P7-F1
#
_cell.length_a   1.000
_cell.length_b   1.000
_cell.length_c   1.000
_cell.angle_alpha   90.00
_cell.angle_beta   90.00
_cell.angle_gamma   90.00
#
_symmetry.space_group_name_H-M   'P 1'
#
loop_
_entity.id
_entity.type
_entity.pdbx_description
1 polymer ?
#
loop_
_entity_poly.entity_id
_entity_poly.type
_entity_poly.pdbx_seq_one_letter_code
_entity_poly.pdbx_strand_id
1 'polypeptide(L)'
;MSHVPISCSGRAMPISATRVGAWQCDLATERLLWSDGVYDLFDLPRGSPVDREMAVDLYDPDSRAEMERLRARAIRDRTGFSVDALIWSAVGVDRWIRITARVECDRGRPVRLCGSKQDVTLEHLLWGGARAVAEGRYC
;
A
#
# COMPACT_ATOMS: atom_id res chain seq x y z
N MET A 1 -21.59 -49.05 18.33
CA MET A 1 -21.30 -48.43 17.01
C MET A 1 -21.37 -46.92 17.18
N SER A 2 -20.26 -46.31 17.59
CA SER A 2 -20.19 -44.86 17.85
C SER A 2 -19.45 -44.21 16.69
N HIS A 3 -20.19 -43.48 15.86
CA HIS A 3 -19.61 -42.64 14.81
C HIS A 3 -19.02 -41.39 15.44
N VAL A 4 -17.70 -41.24 15.37
CA VAL A 4 -17.00 -39.99 15.70
C VAL A 4 -16.97 -39.14 14.42
N PRO A 5 -17.53 -37.93 14.38
CA PRO A 5 -17.38 -37.06 13.23
C PRO A 5 -15.96 -36.50 13.19
N ILE A 6 -15.34 -36.55 12.01
CA ILE A 6 -14.03 -35.98 11.72
C ILE A 6 -14.17 -34.45 11.84
N SER A 7 -13.62 -33.86 12.89
CA SER A 7 -13.48 -32.41 12.99
C SER A 7 -12.56 -31.91 11.88
N CYS A 8 -13.14 -31.25 10.89
CA CYS A 8 -12.40 -30.45 9.92
C CYS A 8 -11.87 -29.19 10.64
N SER A 9 -10.77 -29.32 11.37
CA SER A 9 -9.98 -28.17 11.83
C SER A 9 -9.06 -27.71 10.71
N GLY A 10 -9.65 -27.38 9.55
CA GLY A 10 -8.99 -26.56 8.57
C GLY A 10 -9.04 -25.13 9.09
N ARG A 11 -7.90 -24.58 9.54
CA ARG A 11 -7.74 -23.12 9.59
C ARG A 11 -7.94 -22.65 8.15
N ALA A 12 -9.15 -22.21 7.83
CA ALA A 12 -9.33 -21.33 6.70
C ALA A 12 -8.43 -20.13 6.98
N MET A 13 -7.30 -20.04 6.29
CA MET A 13 -6.66 -18.75 6.13
C MET A 13 -7.73 -17.89 5.47
N PRO A 14 -8.24 -16.83 6.12
CA PRO A 14 -9.12 -15.92 5.43
C PRO A 14 -8.37 -15.51 4.18
N ILE A 15 -9.01 -15.68 3.03
CA ILE A 15 -8.55 -15.06 1.79
C ILE A 15 -8.43 -13.60 2.18
N SER A 16 -7.21 -13.11 2.42
CA SER A 16 -6.99 -11.78 2.99
C SER A 16 -7.75 -10.83 2.09
N ALA A 17 -8.86 -10.28 2.61
CA ALA A 17 -9.64 -9.30 1.90
C ALA A 17 -8.64 -8.24 1.44
N THR A 18 -8.56 -8.02 0.13
CA THR A 18 -7.62 -7.08 -0.49
C THR A 18 -7.72 -5.77 0.27
N ARG A 19 -6.76 -5.49 1.17
CA ARG A 19 -6.79 -4.27 1.97
C ARG A 19 -6.55 -3.13 0.99
N VAL A 20 -7.61 -2.43 0.64
CA VAL A 20 -7.58 -1.29 -0.26
C VAL A 20 -8.16 -0.10 0.47
N GLY A 21 -7.48 1.04 0.34
CA GLY A 21 -7.89 2.28 0.94
C GLY A 21 -7.77 3.42 -0.06
N ALA A 22 -8.68 4.38 0.04
CA ALA A 22 -8.61 5.63 -0.69
C ALA A 22 -7.88 6.69 0.13
N TRP A 23 -7.15 7.56 -0.56
CA TRP A 23 -6.47 8.69 0.07
C TRP A 23 -6.52 9.92 -0.84
N GLN A 24 -6.42 11.08 -0.22
CA GLN A 24 -6.17 12.33 -0.91
C GLN A 24 -5.26 13.24 -0.10
N CYS A 25 -4.53 14.10 -0.80
CA CYS A 25 -3.64 15.12 -0.26
C CYS A 25 -4.00 16.45 -0.90
N ASP A 26 -4.36 17.43 -0.08
CA ASP A 26 -4.49 18.81 -0.52
C ASP A 26 -3.09 19.40 -0.77
N LEU A 27 -2.83 19.91 -1.97
CA LEU A 27 -1.48 20.34 -2.34
C LEU A 27 -1.09 21.71 -1.76
N ALA A 28 -2.06 22.51 -1.32
CA ALA A 28 -1.79 23.81 -0.73
C ALA A 28 -1.46 23.71 0.77
N THR A 29 -2.10 22.78 1.46
CA THR A 29 -2.00 22.61 2.92
C THR A 29 -1.26 21.34 3.34
N GLU A 30 -0.94 20.47 2.38
CA GLU A 30 -0.40 19.12 2.58
C GLU A 30 -1.25 18.20 3.47
N ARG A 31 -2.50 18.58 3.74
CA ARG A 31 -3.42 17.80 4.57
C ARG A 31 -3.78 16.49 3.88
N LEU A 32 -3.64 15.39 4.62
CA LEU A 32 -4.05 14.06 4.20
C LEU A 32 -5.46 13.74 4.68
N LEU A 33 -6.23 13.10 3.82
CA LEU A 33 -7.49 12.48 4.16
C LEU A 33 -7.42 11.02 3.71
N TRP A 34 -7.60 10.13 4.67
CA TRP A 34 -7.47 8.70 4.52
C TRP A 34 -8.81 8.04 4.82
N SER A 35 -9.20 7.08 3.98
CA SER A 35 -10.25 6.13 4.35
C SER A 35 -9.74 5.19 5.45
N ASP A 36 -10.67 4.58 6.18
CA ASP A 36 -10.41 3.47 7.12
C ASP A 36 -9.44 2.41 6.58
N GLY A 37 -9.58 2.03 5.30
CA GLY A 37 -8.70 1.03 4.68
C GLY A 37 -7.24 1.46 4.59
N VAL A 38 -6.94 2.76 4.57
CA VAL A 38 -5.53 3.24 4.61
C VAL A 38 -5.01 3.16 6.03
N TYR A 39 -5.79 3.55 7.05
CA TYR A 39 -5.38 3.35 8.45
C TYR A 39 -5.08 1.88 8.74
N ASP A 40 -5.95 0.98 8.26
CA ASP A 40 -5.77 -0.47 8.41
C ASP A 40 -4.52 -1.00 7.67
N LEU A 41 -4.06 -0.36 6.59
CA LEU A 41 -2.83 -0.74 5.88
C LEU A 41 -1.57 -0.39 6.67
N PHE A 42 -1.58 0.74 7.36
CA PHE A 42 -0.46 1.21 8.18
C PHE A 42 -0.53 0.70 9.63
N ASP A 43 -1.55 -0.09 9.96
CA ASP A 43 -1.86 -0.57 11.32
C ASP A 43 -1.97 0.60 12.33
N LEU A 44 -2.58 1.71 11.90
CA LEU A 44 -2.82 2.89 12.72
C LEU A 44 -4.28 2.95 13.22
N PRO A 45 -4.53 3.50 14.42
CA PRO A 45 -5.90 3.75 14.88
C PRO A 45 -6.65 4.66 13.89
N ARG A 46 -7.84 4.24 13.46
CA ARG A 46 -8.67 5.02 12.54
C ARG A 46 -8.98 6.40 13.11
N GLY A 47 -8.82 7.43 12.29
CA GLY A 47 -9.03 8.82 12.68
C GLY A 47 -7.94 9.41 13.56
N SER A 48 -6.81 8.71 13.74
CA SER A 48 -5.61 9.34 14.32
C SER A 48 -5.19 10.55 13.49
N PRO A 49 -4.62 11.60 14.12
CA PRO A 49 -4.03 12.69 13.36
C PRO A 49 -2.89 12.15 12.51
N VAL A 50 -2.97 12.39 11.20
CA VAL A 50 -1.93 12.01 10.24
C VAL A 50 -1.51 13.25 9.48
N ASP A 51 -0.30 13.72 9.74
CA ASP A 51 0.37 14.67 8.87
C ASP A 51 1.14 13.93 7.77
N ARG A 52 1.52 14.68 6.73
CA ARG A 52 2.21 14.13 5.57
C ARG A 52 3.59 13.60 5.91
N GLU A 53 4.33 14.27 6.77
CA GLU A 53 5.70 13.92 7.12
C GLU A 53 5.74 12.57 7.83
N MET A 54 4.91 12.42 8.86
CA MET A 54 4.71 11.15 9.57
C MET A 54 4.29 10.03 8.62
N ALA A 55 3.36 10.29 7.69
CA ALA A 55 2.94 9.29 6.73
C ALA A 55 4.07 8.83 5.78
N VAL A 56 4.97 9.74 5.43
CA VAL A 56 6.11 9.46 4.54
C VAL A 56 7.23 8.71 5.28
N ASP A 57 7.37 8.92 6.59
CA ASP A 57 8.33 8.20 7.43
C ASP A 57 7.98 6.72 7.65
N LEU A 58 6.74 6.31 7.33
CA LEU A 58 6.32 4.90 7.35
C LEU A 58 6.76 4.11 6.11
N TYR A 59 7.41 4.76 5.15
CA TYR A 59 7.97 4.10 3.97
C TYR A 59 9.44 3.76 4.19
N ASP A 60 9.83 2.61 3.67
CA ASP A 60 11.24 2.26 3.51
C ASP A 60 11.99 3.38 2.72
N PRO A 61 13.27 3.69 3.02
CA PRO A 61 13.99 4.80 2.42
C PRO A 61 14.00 4.80 0.88
N ASP A 62 14.15 3.65 0.24
CA ASP A 62 14.19 3.55 -1.22
C ASP A 62 12.80 3.79 -1.82
N SER A 63 11.78 3.22 -1.18
CA SER A 63 10.38 3.41 -1.56
C SER A 63 9.93 4.87 -1.36
N ARG A 64 10.37 5.51 -0.27
CA ARG A 64 10.15 6.94 0.01
C ARG A 64 10.75 7.81 -1.09
N ALA A 65 12.02 7.59 -1.41
CA ALA A 65 12.72 8.39 -2.42
C ALA A 65 12.04 8.31 -3.79
N GLU A 66 11.65 7.11 -4.23
CA GLU A 66 10.96 6.92 -5.50
C GLU A 66 9.55 7.52 -5.50
N MET A 67 8.80 7.34 -4.41
CA MET A 67 7.46 7.92 -4.26
C MET A 67 7.50 9.45 -4.32
N GLU A 68 8.44 10.11 -3.63
CA GLU A 68 8.61 11.56 -3.66
C GLU A 68 8.98 12.07 -5.07
N ARG A 69 9.87 11.34 -5.77
CA ARG A 69 10.24 11.66 -7.15
C ARG A 69 9.03 11.59 -8.10
N LEU A 70 8.24 10.53 -7.99
CA LEU A 70 7.03 10.34 -8.81
C LEU A 70 5.95 11.37 -8.45
N ARG A 71 5.78 11.69 -7.17
CA ARG A 71 4.87 12.75 -6.71
C ARG A 71 5.24 14.10 -7.32
N ALA A 72 6.50 14.51 -7.19
CA ALA A 72 6.97 15.79 -7.73
C ALA A 72 6.75 15.88 -9.26
N ARG A 73 7.06 14.78 -9.98
CA ARG A 73 6.80 14.66 -11.41
C ARG A 73 5.32 14.79 -11.75
N ALA A 74 4.46 14.05 -11.06
CA ALA A 74 3.03 14.04 -11.33
C ALA A 74 2.38 15.41 -11.11
N ILE A 75 2.76 16.12 -10.04
CA ILE A 75 2.26 17.47 -9.76
C ILE A 75 2.68 18.45 -10.86
N ARG A 76 3.96 18.43 -11.24
CA ARG A 76 4.50 19.31 -12.29
C ARG A 76 3.84 19.05 -13.64
N ASP A 77 3.73 17.78 -14.02
CA ASP A 77 3.25 17.36 -15.33
C ASP A 77 1.71 17.26 -15.38
N ARG A 78 1.03 17.39 -14.24
CA ARG A 78 -0.43 17.23 -14.05
C ARG A 78 -0.94 15.86 -14.48
N THR A 79 -0.18 14.83 -14.13
CA THR A 79 -0.45 13.43 -14.50
C THR A 79 -0.75 12.58 -13.27
N GLY A 80 -0.63 11.26 -13.40
CA GLY A 80 -0.71 10.30 -12.31
C GLY A 80 0.48 9.34 -12.34
N PHE A 81 0.55 8.48 -11.34
CA PHE A 81 1.55 7.42 -11.26
C PHE A 81 0.98 6.19 -10.58
N SER A 82 1.63 5.05 -10.82
CA SER A 82 1.44 3.83 -10.05
C SER A 82 2.81 3.31 -9.64
N VAL A 83 2.98 2.96 -8.37
CA VAL A 83 4.25 2.43 -7.85
C VAL A 83 3.97 1.44 -6.72
N ASP A 84 4.76 0.38 -6.67
CA ASP A 84 4.77 -0.54 -5.54
C ASP A 84 5.85 -0.07 -4.57
N ALA A 85 5.48 0.07 -3.30
CA ALA A 85 6.29 0.64 -2.24
C ALA A 85 6.25 -0.26 -1.01
N LEU A 86 7.40 -0.43 -0.37
CA LEU A 86 7.51 -1.11 0.92
C LEU A 86 7.20 -0.12 2.04
N ILE A 87 6.32 -0.53 2.95
CA ILE A 87 6.00 0.23 4.16
C ILE A 87 6.31 -0.59 5.41
N TRP A 88 6.69 0.12 6.46
CA TRP A 88 6.81 -0.43 7.81
C TRP A 88 5.48 -0.18 8.53
N SER A 89 4.76 -1.26 8.84
CA SER A 89 3.58 -1.13 9.70
C SER A 89 3.99 -0.77 11.13
N ALA A 90 3.09 -0.09 11.86
CA ALA A 90 3.31 0.24 13.27
C ALA A 90 3.52 -0.99 14.17
N VAL A 91 3.15 -2.18 13.69
CA VAL A 91 3.31 -3.47 14.38
C VAL A 91 4.58 -4.24 13.97
N GLY A 92 5.45 -3.65 13.13
CA GLY A 92 6.74 -4.22 12.74
C GLY A 92 6.67 -5.31 11.66
N VAL A 93 5.57 -5.35 10.90
CA VAL A 93 5.42 -6.22 9.73
C VAL A 93 5.57 -5.39 8.46
N ASP A 94 6.55 -5.74 7.63
CA ASP A 94 6.74 -5.11 6.33
C ASP A 94 5.59 -5.49 5.39
N ARG A 95 5.05 -4.51 4.67
CA ARG A 95 3.99 -4.74 3.67
C ARG A 95 4.36 -4.06 2.37
N TRP A 96 4.15 -4.78 1.26
CA TRP A 96 4.18 -4.15 -0.06
C TRP A 96 2.81 -3.55 -0.34
N ILE A 97 2.80 -2.26 -0.68
CA ILE A 97 1.58 -1.57 -1.11
C ILE A 97 1.74 -1.02 -2.53
N ARG A 98 0.69 -1.15 -3.34
CA ARG A 98 0.58 -0.45 -4.62
C ARG A 98 -0.13 0.87 -4.39
N ILE A 99 0.55 1.96 -4.71
CA ILE A 99 -0.01 3.31 -4.69
C ILE A 99 -0.40 3.66 -6.11
N THR A 100 -1.67 4.00 -6.32
CA THR A 100 -2.12 4.68 -7.54
C THR A 100 -2.47 6.11 -7.18
N ALA A 101 -2.00 7.07 -7.97
CA ALA A 101 -2.25 8.48 -7.74
C ALA A 101 -2.63 9.19 -9.05
N ARG A 102 -3.47 10.21 -8.94
CA ARG A 102 -3.80 11.17 -10.00
C ARG A 102 -3.84 12.57 -9.43
N VAL A 103 -3.43 13.55 -10.22
CA VAL A 103 -3.56 14.97 -9.90
C VAL A 103 -4.89 15.51 -10.38
N GLU A 104 -5.65 16.12 -9.49
CA GLU A 104 -6.80 16.96 -9.81
C GLU A 104 -6.36 18.41 -9.96
N CYS A 105 -6.89 19.08 -11.00
CA CYS A 105 -6.59 20.47 -11.29
C CYS A 105 -7.84 21.34 -11.20
N ASP A 106 -7.72 22.53 -10.61
CA ASP A 106 -8.68 23.62 -10.72
C ASP A 106 -8.12 24.68 -11.68
N ARG A 107 -8.83 24.97 -12.78
CA ARG A 107 -8.41 25.96 -13.80
C ARG A 107 -6.97 25.78 -14.26
N GLY A 108 -6.55 24.52 -14.48
CA GLY A 108 -5.19 24.18 -14.93
C GLY A 108 -4.10 24.25 -13.84
N ARG A 109 -4.44 24.60 -12.60
CA ARG A 109 -3.52 24.50 -11.46
C ARG A 109 -3.75 23.19 -10.70
N PRO A 110 -2.72 22.41 -10.39
CA PRO A 110 -2.85 21.23 -9.55
C PRO A 110 -3.27 21.64 -8.14
N VAL A 111 -4.34 21.05 -7.61
CA VAL A 111 -4.90 21.39 -6.29
C VAL A 111 -4.96 20.21 -5.34
N ARG A 112 -5.07 18.98 -5.87
CA ARG A 112 -5.18 17.77 -5.06
C ARG A 112 -4.47 16.62 -5.74
N LEU A 113 -3.88 15.75 -4.93
CA LEU A 113 -3.43 14.43 -5.34
C LEU A 113 -4.34 13.40 -4.67
N CYS A 114 -4.92 12.47 -5.42
CA CYS A 114 -5.82 11.47 -4.86
C CYS A 114 -5.61 10.11 -5.52
N GLY A 115 -6.06 9.05 -4.85
CA GLY A 115 -6.05 7.71 -5.42
C GLY A 115 -6.22 6.63 -4.37
N SER A 116 -5.54 5.50 -4.58
CA SER A 116 -5.68 4.31 -3.76
C SER A 116 -4.34 3.77 -3.29
N LYS A 117 -4.39 3.03 -2.18
CA LYS A 117 -3.33 2.14 -1.70
C LYS A 117 -3.91 0.75 -1.58
N GLN A 118 -3.18 -0.26 -2.04
CA GLN A 118 -3.60 -1.65 -2.01
C GLN A 118 -2.48 -2.52 -1.45
N ASP A 119 -2.78 -3.43 -0.53
CA ASP A 119 -1.85 -4.47 -0.11
C ASP A 119 -1.60 -5.44 -1.28
N VAL A 120 -0.34 -5.50 -1.72
CA VAL A 120 0.15 -6.37 -2.78
C VAL A 120 1.27 -7.29 -2.27
N THR A 121 1.36 -7.47 -0.95
CA THR A 121 2.37 -8.33 -0.31
C THR A 121 2.32 -9.74 -0.85
N LEU A 122 1.12 -10.32 -1.00
CA LEU A 122 0.96 -11.66 -1.56
C LEU A 122 1.41 -11.72 -3.03
N GLU A 123 1.12 -10.70 -3.85
CA GLU A 123 1.57 -10.62 -5.24
C GLU A 123 3.11 -10.65 -5.31
N HIS A 124 3.78 -9.83 -4.49
CA HIS A 124 5.24 -9.78 -4.40
C HIS A 124 5.85 -11.09 -3.87
N LEU A 125 5.24 -11.75 -2.90
CA LEU A 125 5.71 -13.06 -2.41
C LEU A 125 5.58 -14.15 -3.46
N LEU A 126 4.49 -14.16 -4.24
CA LEU A 126 4.29 -15.12 -5.32
C LEU A 126 5.29 -14.92 -6.46
N TRP A 127 5.53 -13.67 -6.86
CA TRP A 127 6.53 -13.36 -7.90
C TRP A 127 7.97 -13.50 -7.41
N GLY A 128 8.26 -13.15 -6.16
CA GLY A 128 9.57 -13.34 -5.53
C GLY A 128 9.90 -14.82 -5.31
N GLY A 129 8.91 -15.64 -4.96
CA GLY A 129 9.04 -17.09 -4.81
C GLY A 129 9.26 -17.82 -6.14
N ALA A 130 8.75 -17.30 -7.26
CA ALA A 130 8.99 -17.88 -8.58
C ALA A 130 10.47 -17.81 -9.02
N ARG A 131 11.28 -16.97 -8.38
CA ARG A 131 12.71 -16.86 -8.65
C ARG A 131 13.56 -17.88 -7.86
N ALA A 132 12.98 -18.57 -6.87
CA ALA A 132 13.68 -19.58 -6.07
C ALA A 132 13.51 -21.04 -6.58
N VAL A 133 12.77 -21.27 -7.66
CA VAL A 133 12.65 -22.61 -8.30
C VAL A 133 13.41 -22.68 -9.64
N ALA A 134 14.07 -21.59 -10.05
CA ALA A 134 14.85 -21.52 -11.30
C ALA A 134 16.38 -21.59 -11.09
N GLU A 135 16.85 -22.00 -9.91
CA GLU A 135 18.25 -22.41 -9.69
C GLU A 135 18.32 -23.91 -9.37
N GLY A 136 17.56 -24.71 -10.12
CA GLY A 136 17.86 -26.11 -10.34
C GLY A 136 18.44 -26.27 -11.73
N ARG A 137 19.72 -25.90 -11.95
CA ARG A 137 20.40 -26.25 -13.20
C ARG A 137 21.83 -26.83 -13.04
N TYR A 138 21.82 -28.16 -12.93
CA TYR A 138 22.66 -29.16 -13.62
C TYR A 138 24.05 -29.47 -13.05
N CYS A 139 24.15 -30.68 -12.49
CA CYS A 139 25.31 -31.55 -12.70
C CYS A 139 25.31 -32.06 -14.14
#